data_AF-A0A7X4CNX9-F1
#
_entry.id   AF-A0A7X4CNX9-F1
#
_cell.length_a   1.000
_cell.length_b   1.000
_cell.length_c   1.000
_cell.angle_alpha   90.00
_cell.angle_beta   90.00
_cell.angle_gamma   90.00
#
_symmetry.space_group_name_H-M   'P 1'
#
loop_
_entity.id
_entity.type
_entity.pdbx_description
1 polymer ?
#
loop_
_entity_poly.entity_id
_entity_poly.type
_entity_poly.pdbx_seq_one_letter_code
_entity_poly.pdbx_strand_id
1 'polypeptide(L)'
;MKTILVYDDEDKQTEQFGKKLNNALEKAGQDKEFLVKQLDDEDFQDSIKQLQDRQNKLRENKKYSDDKTEFDNASIFIIDYDLLYSQAGKLLTGEIVTYIVRCFSSCKLIIGLNQYGRNPFDLTLKGHPESFADLNLGADQLSNPDLWRGDWGHLRRGYRPWSWPNLSDFLHNFDKKVNDVKEHLDTPIHKVIGFDLELLQLLPHAIVQFIGKDEKKEPDQVTFRDFVTKSENALRPKDADALNDGINDHILARIGAARISKWLERLIIPEQNILVDAPHLISRYPSLMRGDRKQIETWNRTANLVDYSKLGLKTNLIEPYRFEKDYWISRPVWFWNKLRECEAIKEIKEPWGTDTPNWVFCEDASRFYERKYCKEFLADTVSPFTRRFTKGFEKVDYRPKFRFAL
;
A
#
# COMPACT_ATOMS: atom_id res chain seq x y z
N MET A 1 4.00 -12.32 20.22
CA MET A 1 2.76 -11.59 19.93
C MET A 1 3.13 -10.23 19.36
N LYS A 2 2.50 -9.78 18.29
CA LYS A 2 2.76 -8.49 17.63
C LYS A 2 1.91 -7.40 18.28
N THR A 3 2.47 -6.24 18.56
CA THR A 3 1.73 -5.14 19.21
C THR A 3 1.15 -4.18 18.18
N ILE A 4 -0.11 -3.81 18.34
CA ILE A 4 -0.81 -2.72 17.66
C ILE A 4 -1.02 -1.61 18.67
N LEU A 5 -0.38 -0.46 18.46
CA LEU A 5 -0.66 0.75 19.22
C LEU A 5 -1.78 1.54 18.54
N VAL A 6 -2.70 2.06 19.33
CA VAL A 6 -3.82 2.89 18.88
C VAL A 6 -3.84 4.16 19.70
N TYR A 7 -3.91 5.31 19.03
CA TYR A 7 -4.00 6.61 19.69
C TYR A 7 -4.96 7.55 18.95
N ASP A 8 -5.72 8.27 19.77
CA ASP A 8 -6.58 9.41 19.48
C ASP A 8 -6.49 10.28 20.74
N ASP A 9 -6.54 11.59 20.57
CA ASP A 9 -6.44 12.54 21.69
C ASP A 9 -7.74 12.65 22.51
N GLU A 10 -8.80 11.98 22.08
CA GLU A 10 -9.96 11.65 22.89
C GLU A 10 -9.93 10.19 23.37
N ASP A 11 -9.75 9.96 24.67
CA ASP A 11 -9.71 8.61 25.29
C ASP A 11 -10.87 7.69 24.83
N LYS A 12 -12.07 8.27 24.70
CA LYS A 12 -13.26 7.53 24.25
C LYS A 12 -13.15 7.02 22.82
N GLN A 13 -12.49 7.77 21.93
CA GLN A 13 -12.26 7.33 20.55
C GLN A 13 -11.18 6.25 20.52
N THR A 14 -10.08 6.43 21.27
CA THR A 14 -9.04 5.42 21.45
C THR A 14 -9.64 4.08 21.92
N GLU A 15 -10.53 4.11 22.92
CA GLU A 15 -11.22 2.92 23.40
C GLU A 15 -12.12 2.29 22.33
N GLN A 16 -12.86 3.11 21.58
CA GLN A 16 -13.72 2.63 20.48
C GLN A 16 -12.92 1.98 19.35
N PHE A 17 -11.79 2.57 18.95
CA PHE A 17 -10.90 2.00 17.95
C PHE A 17 -10.33 0.68 18.44
N GLY A 18 -9.88 0.61 19.70
CA GLY A 18 -9.42 -0.63 20.33
C GLY A 18 -10.48 -1.74 20.29
N LYS A 19 -11.74 -1.44 20.63
CA LYS A 19 -12.87 -2.40 20.55
C LYS A 19 -13.14 -2.85 19.12
N LYS A 20 -13.17 -1.93 18.15
CA LYS A 20 -13.38 -2.24 16.72
C LYS A 20 -12.30 -3.18 16.20
N LEU A 21 -11.04 -2.91 16.53
CA LEU A 21 -9.88 -3.72 16.13
C LEU A 21 -9.91 -5.11 16.74
N ASN A 22 -10.12 -5.23 18.06
CA ASN A 22 -10.21 -6.55 18.72
C ASN A 22 -11.31 -7.42 18.11
N ASN A 23 -12.49 -6.86 17.85
CA ASN A 23 -13.58 -7.56 17.17
C ASN A 23 -13.23 -7.95 15.72
N ALA A 24 -12.54 -7.09 14.98
CA ALA A 24 -12.09 -7.41 13.62
C ALA A 24 -11.05 -8.53 13.62
N LEU A 25 -10.10 -8.51 14.56
CA LEU A 25 -9.07 -9.53 14.74
C LEU A 25 -9.67 -10.88 15.16
N GLU A 26 -10.61 -10.90 16.11
CA GLU A 26 -11.33 -12.12 16.52
C GLU A 26 -12.08 -12.73 15.34
N LYS A 27 -12.87 -11.92 14.61
CA LYS A 27 -13.56 -12.36 13.40
C LYS A 27 -12.60 -12.82 12.32
N ALA A 28 -11.40 -12.25 12.27
CA ALA A 28 -10.31 -12.66 11.39
C ALA A 28 -9.53 -13.88 11.90
N GLY A 29 -9.74 -14.35 13.13
CA GLY A 29 -8.94 -15.42 13.75
C GLY A 29 -7.47 -15.03 13.94
N GLN A 30 -7.23 -13.75 14.25
CA GLN A 30 -5.92 -13.12 14.41
C GLN A 30 -5.70 -12.56 15.83
N ASP A 31 -6.66 -12.76 16.73
CA ASP A 31 -6.68 -12.34 18.13
C ASP A 31 -5.52 -12.90 18.97
N LYS A 32 -4.97 -14.07 18.58
CA LYS A 32 -3.80 -14.68 19.23
C LYS A 32 -2.46 -14.16 18.72
N GLU A 33 -2.46 -13.55 17.53
CA GLU A 33 -1.23 -13.03 16.92
C GLU A 33 -0.96 -11.59 17.34
N PHE A 34 -2.02 -10.80 17.56
CA PHE A 34 -1.95 -9.37 17.80
C PHE A 34 -2.45 -8.96 19.19
N LEU A 35 -1.70 -8.07 19.84
CA LEU A 35 -2.11 -7.36 21.05
C LEU A 35 -2.51 -5.93 20.68
N VAL A 36 -3.76 -5.55 20.90
CA VAL A 36 -4.17 -4.15 20.79
C VAL A 36 -3.91 -3.44 22.12
N LYS A 37 -3.02 -2.45 22.10
CA LYS A 37 -2.75 -1.54 23.21
C LYS A 37 -3.26 -0.14 22.85
N GLN A 38 -4.01 0.43 23.78
CA GLN A 38 -4.43 1.82 23.74
C GLN A 38 -3.33 2.64 24.41
N LEU A 39 -2.82 3.65 23.73
CA LEU A 39 -1.83 4.56 24.27
C LEU A 39 -2.57 5.74 24.92
N ASP A 40 -2.26 6.06 26.17
CA ASP A 40 -2.77 7.28 26.78
C ASP A 40 -1.97 8.50 26.32
N ASP A 41 -2.48 9.71 26.64
CA ASP A 41 -1.85 10.95 26.19
C ASP A 41 -0.44 11.12 26.76
N GLU A 42 -0.20 10.75 28.01
CA GLU A 42 1.12 10.90 28.65
C GLU A 42 2.18 10.02 27.97
N ASP A 43 1.90 8.72 27.81
CA ASP A 43 2.78 7.77 27.13
C ASP A 43 3.01 8.15 25.65
N PHE A 44 1.98 8.66 24.99
CA PHE A 44 2.09 9.18 23.63
C PHE A 44 3.00 10.40 23.57
N GLN A 45 2.78 11.41 24.43
CA GLN A 45 3.60 12.62 24.47
C GLN A 45 5.06 12.30 24.74
N ASP A 46 5.33 11.45 25.73
CA ASP A 46 6.70 11.08 26.09
C ASP A 46 7.38 10.33 24.95
N SER A 47 6.68 9.41 24.30
CA SER A 47 7.21 8.69 23.14
C SER A 47 7.49 9.63 21.97
N ILE A 48 6.58 10.55 21.64
CA ILE A 48 6.76 11.53 20.56
C ILE A 48 7.91 12.48 20.85
N LYS A 49 8.01 12.98 22.09
CA LYS A 49 9.11 13.84 22.53
C LYS A 49 10.46 13.13 22.37
N GLN A 50 10.56 11.87 22.76
CA GLN A 50 11.79 11.08 22.55
C GLN A 50 12.13 10.92 21.07
N LEU A 51 11.14 10.69 20.20
CA LEU A 51 11.38 10.64 18.75
C LEU A 51 11.80 12.00 18.16
N GLN A 52 11.21 13.10 18.65
CA GLN A 52 11.63 14.46 18.29
C GLN A 52 13.05 14.76 18.76
N ASP A 53 13.43 14.28 19.95
CA ASP A 53 14.80 14.39 20.44
C ASP A 53 15.78 13.61 19.55
N ARG A 54 15.41 12.43 19.03
CA ARG A 54 16.20 11.72 18.02
C ARG A 54 16.34 12.54 16.73
N GLN A 55 15.25 13.14 16.25
CA GLN A 55 15.27 14.02 15.08
C GLN A 55 16.18 15.25 15.30
N ASN A 56 16.08 15.90 16.46
CA ASN A 56 16.89 17.06 16.78
C ASN A 56 18.37 16.69 16.93
N LYS A 57 18.68 15.58 17.61
CA LYS A 57 20.05 15.05 17.69
C LYS A 57 20.62 14.76 16.30
N LEU A 58 19.82 14.18 15.40
CA LEU A 58 20.23 13.99 14.01
C LEU A 58 20.60 15.33 13.35
N ARG A 59 19.71 16.33 13.44
CA ARG A 59 19.94 17.67 12.88
C ARG A 59 21.16 18.38 13.43
N GLU A 60 21.50 18.11 14.67
CA GLU A 60 22.65 18.69 15.36
C GLU A 60 23.94 17.88 15.17
N ASN A 61 23.93 16.85 14.32
CA ASN A 61 25.03 15.91 14.12
C ASN A 61 25.52 15.27 15.44
N LYS A 62 24.58 15.01 16.35
CA LYS A 62 24.82 14.34 17.63
C LYS A 62 24.50 12.86 17.53
N LYS A 63 25.09 12.06 18.42
CA LYS A 63 24.84 10.62 18.50
C LYS A 63 23.35 10.34 18.67
N TYR A 64 22.82 9.47 17.80
CA TYR A 64 21.45 8.98 17.85
C TYR A 64 21.17 8.30 19.19
N SER A 65 20.00 8.57 19.81
CA SER A 65 19.59 7.86 21.04
C SER A 65 19.14 6.45 20.67
N ASP A 66 19.68 5.45 21.37
CA ASP A 66 19.25 4.05 21.26
C ASP A 66 18.13 3.71 22.27
N ASP A 67 17.70 4.69 23.09
CA ASP A 67 16.62 4.51 24.07
C ASP A 67 15.33 4.15 23.33
N LYS A 68 14.70 3.03 23.67
CA LYS A 68 13.48 2.57 22.98
C LYS A 68 12.24 3.30 23.49
N THR A 69 11.35 3.62 22.55
CA THR A 69 9.98 4.10 22.80
C THR A 69 8.96 2.98 22.59
N GLU A 70 7.70 3.21 22.97
CA GLU A 70 6.59 2.30 22.64
C GLU A 70 6.50 2.05 21.12
N PHE A 71 6.76 3.07 20.29
CA PHE A 71 6.73 2.95 18.83
C PHE A 71 7.82 2.02 18.26
N ASP A 72 8.96 1.86 18.94
CA ASP A 72 10.00 0.92 18.49
C ASP A 72 9.60 -0.55 18.72
N ASN A 73 8.71 -0.78 19.70
CA ASN A 73 8.20 -2.11 20.03
C ASN A 73 6.89 -2.43 19.27
N ALA A 74 6.27 -1.43 18.65
CA ALA A 74 5.05 -1.58 17.89
C ALA A 74 5.30 -2.24 16.52
N SER A 75 4.46 -3.21 16.18
CA SER A 75 4.41 -3.73 14.80
C SER A 75 3.54 -2.84 13.92
N ILE A 76 2.42 -2.37 14.46
CA ILE A 76 1.48 -1.47 13.80
C ILE A 76 1.21 -0.28 14.72
N PHE A 77 1.21 0.92 14.17
CA PHE A 77 0.71 2.11 14.84
C PHE A 77 -0.49 2.66 14.07
N ILE A 78 -1.59 2.91 14.77
CA ILE A 78 -2.83 3.44 14.24
C ILE A 78 -3.11 4.76 14.96
N ILE A 79 -3.28 5.83 14.19
CA ILE A 79 -3.45 7.18 14.73
C ILE A 79 -4.56 7.94 14.03
N ASP A 80 -5.37 8.66 14.79
CA ASP A 80 -6.28 9.64 14.20
C ASP A 80 -5.54 10.84 13.60
N TYR A 81 -6.11 11.40 12.54
CA TYR A 81 -5.50 12.53 11.86
C TYR A 81 -5.75 13.86 12.59
N ASP A 82 -6.93 14.01 13.19
CA ASP A 82 -7.45 15.25 13.76
C ASP A 82 -7.17 15.33 15.27
N LEU A 83 -5.89 15.52 15.63
CA LEU A 83 -5.42 15.62 17.02
C LEU A 83 -5.62 17.04 17.60
N LEU A 84 -6.86 17.52 17.65
CA LEU A 84 -7.20 18.91 18.00
C LEU A 84 -7.05 19.28 19.48
N TYR A 85 -7.15 18.31 20.37
CA TYR A 85 -7.13 18.41 21.83
C TYR A 85 -5.82 17.95 22.47
N SER A 86 -4.90 17.38 21.69
CA SER A 86 -3.61 16.92 22.19
C SER A 86 -2.83 18.07 22.88
N GLN A 87 -2.35 17.84 24.10
CA GLN A 87 -1.56 18.83 24.85
C GLN A 87 -0.11 18.96 24.35
N ALA A 88 0.27 18.19 23.34
CA ALA A 88 1.58 18.09 22.68
C ALA A 88 2.20 19.37 22.09
N GLY A 89 1.57 20.52 22.32
CA GLY A 89 1.82 21.74 21.56
C GLY A 89 0.86 21.86 20.37
N LYS A 90 0.40 23.09 20.13
CA LYS A 90 -0.74 23.47 19.27
C LYS A 90 -0.64 23.12 17.76
N LEU A 91 0.27 22.25 17.32
CA LEU A 91 0.57 22.04 15.89
C LEU A 91 0.83 20.58 15.46
N LEU A 92 0.64 19.58 16.32
CA LEU A 92 0.85 18.18 15.92
C LEU A 92 -0.38 17.65 15.17
N THR A 93 -0.30 17.58 13.85
CA THR A 93 -1.27 16.83 13.04
C THR A 93 -0.85 15.36 12.94
N GLY A 94 -1.80 14.46 12.64
CA GLY A 94 -1.47 13.06 12.37
C GLY A 94 -0.39 12.88 11.30
N GLU A 95 -0.32 13.75 10.29
CA GLU A 95 0.74 13.70 9.28
C GLU A 95 2.15 13.96 9.86
N ILE A 96 2.28 14.90 10.80
CA ILE A 96 3.56 15.17 11.45
C ILE A 96 3.96 13.98 12.32
N VAL A 97 3.00 13.40 13.04
CA VAL A 97 3.25 12.23 13.89
C VAL A 97 3.66 11.02 13.04
N THR A 98 2.92 10.72 11.98
CA THR A 98 3.25 9.59 11.08
C THR A 98 4.62 9.79 10.42
N TYR A 99 4.99 11.01 10.05
CA TYR A 99 6.35 11.34 9.62
C TYR A 99 7.40 11.01 10.69
N ILE A 100 7.21 11.51 11.92
CA ILE A 100 8.17 11.30 13.02
C ILE A 100 8.32 9.80 13.32
N VAL A 101 7.21 9.07 13.44
CA VAL A 101 7.23 7.62 13.69
C VAL A 101 7.88 6.87 12.53
N ARG A 102 7.54 7.19 11.27
CA ARG A 102 8.14 6.55 10.09
C ARG A 102 9.64 6.77 10.04
N CYS A 103 10.12 7.97 10.33
CA CYS A 103 11.54 8.30 10.15
C CYS A 103 12.40 7.96 11.37
N PHE A 104 11.83 7.99 12.59
CA PHE A 104 12.63 7.94 13.82
C PHE A 104 12.29 6.81 14.80
N SER A 105 11.31 5.95 14.53
CA SER A 105 11.04 4.75 15.35
C SER A 105 11.54 3.44 14.71
N SER A 106 11.06 2.27 15.15
CA SER A 106 11.19 0.99 14.43
C SER A 106 9.84 0.43 13.99
N CYS A 107 8.76 1.20 14.11
CA CYS A 107 7.41 0.79 13.72
C CYS A 107 7.37 0.39 12.24
N LYS A 108 6.74 -0.75 11.96
CA LYS A 108 6.75 -1.38 10.62
C LYS A 108 5.65 -0.82 9.73
N LEU A 109 4.42 -0.82 10.23
CA LEU A 109 3.24 -0.34 9.53
C LEU A 109 2.59 0.82 10.30
N ILE A 110 2.27 1.90 9.60
CA ILE A 110 1.61 3.08 10.14
C ILE A 110 0.30 3.30 9.38
N ILE A 111 -0.81 3.40 10.11
CA ILE A 111 -2.14 3.62 9.57
C ILE A 111 -2.66 4.97 10.07
N GLY A 112 -2.94 5.89 9.14
CA GLY A 112 -3.63 7.14 9.44
C GLY A 112 -5.14 6.95 9.34
N LEU A 113 -5.89 7.44 10.32
CA LEU A 113 -7.35 7.40 10.33
C LEU A 113 -7.96 8.74 9.96
N ASN A 114 -9.12 8.70 9.30
CA ASN A 114 -10.03 9.82 9.10
C ASN A 114 -9.52 11.03 8.30
N GLN A 115 -8.25 11.06 7.88
CA GLN A 115 -7.67 12.12 7.02
C GLN A 115 -8.53 12.46 5.79
N TYR A 116 -9.21 11.46 5.22
CA TYR A 116 -10.06 11.61 4.03
C TYR A 116 -11.52 11.23 4.26
N GLY A 117 -11.95 11.15 5.52
CA GLY A 117 -13.30 10.77 5.94
C GLY A 117 -13.37 9.45 6.69
N ARG A 118 -14.57 9.12 7.21
CA ARG A 118 -14.79 7.96 8.12
C ARG A 118 -14.95 6.60 7.44
N ASN A 119 -15.35 6.60 6.16
CA ASN A 119 -15.44 5.39 5.34
C ASN A 119 -15.17 5.67 3.84
N PRO A 120 -13.99 6.21 3.49
CA PRO A 120 -13.72 6.70 2.14
C PRO A 120 -13.40 5.56 1.17
N PHE A 121 -13.88 5.67 -0.08
CA PHE A 121 -13.32 4.97 -1.23
C PHE A 121 -12.77 5.99 -2.22
N ASP A 122 -11.48 5.87 -2.53
CA ASP A 122 -10.81 6.75 -3.48
C ASP A 122 -11.01 6.28 -4.93
N LEU A 123 -11.88 6.98 -5.67
CA LEU A 123 -12.14 6.81 -7.09
C LEU A 123 -10.98 7.27 -7.99
N THR A 124 -9.94 7.92 -7.46
CA THR A 124 -8.73 8.16 -8.24
C THR A 124 -7.89 6.89 -8.39
N LEU A 125 -8.03 5.94 -7.44
CA LEU A 125 -7.22 4.72 -7.25
C LEU A 125 -5.73 4.97 -6.95
N LYS A 126 -5.31 6.23 -6.83
CA LYS A 126 -3.93 6.60 -6.51
C LYS A 126 -3.67 6.63 -5.01
N GLY A 127 -4.71 6.71 -4.19
CA GLY A 127 -4.57 6.95 -2.76
C GLY A 127 -3.78 8.22 -2.50
N HIS A 128 -2.85 8.15 -1.55
CA HIS A 128 -2.14 9.32 -1.01
C HIS A 128 -0.64 9.05 -0.90
N PRO A 129 0.10 8.94 -2.02
CA PRO A 129 1.54 8.68 -1.99
C PRO A 129 2.33 9.70 -1.17
N GLU A 130 1.83 10.93 -1.05
CA GLU A 130 2.41 12.02 -0.26
C GLU A 130 2.39 11.77 1.25
N SER A 131 1.37 11.09 1.78
CA SER A 131 1.26 10.86 3.23
C SER A 131 2.34 9.91 3.74
N PHE A 132 2.84 10.10 4.96
CA PHE A 132 3.84 9.23 5.59
C PHE A 132 3.27 7.97 6.25
N ALA A 133 1.94 7.90 6.44
CA ALA A 133 1.27 6.64 6.72
C ALA A 133 1.39 5.68 5.53
N ASP A 134 1.52 4.37 5.75
CA ASP A 134 1.55 3.41 4.64
C ASP A 134 0.14 3.14 4.09
N LEU A 135 -0.87 3.30 4.95
CA LEU A 135 -2.27 3.12 4.63
C LEU A 135 -3.10 4.20 5.33
N ASN A 136 -4.01 4.82 4.57
CA ASN A 136 -5.00 5.74 5.13
C ASN A 136 -6.37 5.07 5.09
N LEU A 137 -7.03 5.01 6.25
CA LEU A 137 -8.32 4.37 6.45
C LEU A 137 -9.29 5.35 7.10
N GLY A 138 -10.59 5.06 6.99
CA GLY A 138 -11.60 5.66 7.85
C GLY A 138 -11.84 4.81 9.10
N ALA A 139 -12.25 5.43 10.20
CA ALA A 139 -12.50 4.73 11.46
C ALA A 139 -13.57 3.61 11.36
N ASP A 140 -14.48 3.66 10.39
CA ASP A 140 -15.46 2.58 10.20
C ASP A 140 -14.86 1.37 9.47
N GLN A 141 -13.79 1.59 8.71
CA GLN A 141 -13.06 0.57 7.97
C GLN A 141 -12.20 -0.31 8.89
N LEU A 142 -11.78 0.20 10.05
CA LEU A 142 -11.04 -0.59 11.06
C LEU A 142 -11.80 -1.82 11.55
N SER A 143 -13.13 -1.77 11.52
CA SER A 143 -13.98 -2.89 11.93
C SER A 143 -14.03 -4.03 10.90
N ASN A 144 -13.40 -3.84 9.74
CA ASN A 144 -13.43 -4.81 8.65
C ASN A 144 -12.42 -5.94 8.91
N PRO A 145 -12.87 -7.18 9.17
CA PRO A 145 -11.96 -8.32 9.35
C PRO A 145 -11.13 -8.60 8.10
N ASP A 146 -11.54 -8.08 6.94
CA ASP A 146 -10.84 -8.30 5.68
C ASP A 146 -9.58 -7.44 5.48
N LEU A 147 -9.19 -6.67 6.49
CA LEU A 147 -7.84 -6.11 6.57
C LEU A 147 -6.81 -7.20 6.94
N TRP A 148 -7.24 -8.30 7.56
CA TRP A 148 -6.35 -9.21 8.30
C TRP A 148 -6.24 -10.64 7.75
N ARG A 149 -6.97 -10.97 6.68
CA ARG A 149 -6.81 -12.27 5.98
C ARG A 149 -6.39 -12.04 4.53
N GLY A 150 -6.09 -13.11 3.80
CA GLY A 150 -5.75 -13.06 2.37
C GLY A 150 -6.60 -13.99 1.51
N ASP A 151 -7.06 -15.10 2.08
CA ASP A 151 -8.04 -16.02 1.49
C ASP A 151 -9.44 -15.71 2.03
N TRP A 152 -10.34 -15.33 1.13
CA TRP A 152 -11.67 -14.85 1.46
C TRP A 152 -12.76 -15.90 1.23
N GLY A 153 -12.40 -17.05 0.65
CA GLY A 153 -13.37 -18.06 0.22
C GLY A 153 -14.47 -17.51 -0.71
N HIS A 154 -15.57 -18.25 -0.83
CA HIS A 154 -16.68 -17.91 -1.74
C HIS A 154 -17.75 -16.99 -1.10
N LEU A 155 -17.74 -16.84 0.23
CA LEU A 155 -18.83 -16.22 1.00
C LEU A 155 -18.72 -14.70 1.18
N ARG A 156 -17.65 -14.07 0.69
CA ARG A 156 -17.44 -12.65 0.88
C ARG A 156 -18.53 -11.80 0.23
N ARG A 157 -19.24 -11.01 1.04
CA ARG A 157 -20.15 -9.96 0.58
C ARG A 157 -19.81 -8.69 1.36
N GLY A 158 -19.29 -7.67 0.69
CA GLY A 158 -19.05 -6.40 1.37
C GLY A 158 -17.96 -5.56 0.76
N TYR A 159 -17.79 -4.39 1.37
CA TYR A 159 -16.80 -3.40 1.02
C TYR A 159 -15.38 -3.90 1.35
N ARG A 160 -14.55 -3.98 0.33
CA ARG A 160 -13.11 -4.18 0.40
C ARG A 160 -12.47 -3.53 -0.81
N PRO A 161 -11.82 -2.39 -0.64
CA PRO A 161 -10.96 -1.82 -1.66
C PRO A 161 -9.87 -2.82 -2.07
N TRP A 162 -9.71 -3.02 -3.37
CA TRP A 162 -8.68 -3.89 -3.91
C TRP A 162 -7.31 -3.43 -3.44
N SER A 163 -7.07 -2.13 -3.44
CA SER A 163 -5.80 -1.51 -3.03
C SER A 163 -5.43 -1.68 -1.55
N TRP A 164 -6.27 -2.31 -0.72
CA TRP A 164 -5.88 -2.70 0.64
C TRP A 164 -5.02 -3.97 0.63
N PRO A 165 -3.88 -3.98 1.33
CA PRO A 165 -3.09 -5.20 1.53
C PRO A 165 -3.73 -6.12 2.57
N ASN A 166 -3.22 -7.34 2.71
CA ASN A 166 -3.36 -8.10 3.95
C ASN A 166 -2.34 -7.54 4.96
N LEU A 167 -2.80 -7.02 6.09
CA LEU A 167 -1.94 -6.38 7.09
C LEU A 167 -0.95 -7.36 7.74
N SER A 168 -1.34 -8.61 7.95
CA SER A 168 -0.46 -9.64 8.52
C SER A 168 0.71 -9.95 7.57
N ASP A 169 0.40 -10.10 6.28
CA ASP A 169 1.41 -10.35 5.23
C ASP A 169 2.29 -9.13 5.01
N PHE A 170 1.72 -7.92 5.10
CA PHE A 170 2.49 -6.67 4.99
C PHE A 170 3.64 -6.63 6.00
N LEU A 171 3.37 -6.99 7.26
CA LEU A 171 4.40 -6.98 8.31
C LEU A 171 5.54 -7.96 8.03
N HIS A 172 5.20 -9.17 7.57
CA HIS A 172 6.20 -10.18 7.20
C HIS A 172 7.05 -9.74 6.01
N ASN A 173 6.39 -9.17 5.01
CA ASN A 173 7.05 -8.71 3.79
C ASN A 173 7.86 -7.43 4.02
N PHE A 174 7.47 -6.58 4.97
CA PHE A 174 8.19 -5.36 5.27
C PHE A 174 9.63 -5.63 5.73
N ASP A 175 9.84 -6.60 6.61
CA ASP A 175 11.20 -6.97 7.06
C ASP A 175 12.07 -7.43 5.88
N LYS A 176 11.49 -8.19 4.94
CA LYS A 176 12.19 -8.60 3.71
C LYS A 176 12.58 -7.40 2.85
N LYS A 177 11.67 -6.43 2.67
CA LYS A 177 11.97 -5.18 1.94
C LYS A 177 13.10 -4.43 2.62
N VAL A 178 13.08 -4.28 3.94
CA VAL A 178 14.13 -3.56 4.68
C VAL A 178 15.48 -4.24 4.50
N ASN A 179 15.55 -5.58 4.60
CA ASN A 179 16.80 -6.31 4.39
C ASN A 179 17.30 -6.17 2.94
N ASP A 180 16.41 -6.32 1.95
CA ASP A 180 16.73 -6.17 0.53
C ASP A 180 17.28 -4.76 0.23
N VAL A 181 16.67 -3.70 0.80
CA VAL A 181 17.19 -2.34 0.66
C VAL A 181 18.52 -2.16 1.38
N LYS A 182 18.67 -2.69 2.60
CA LYS A 182 19.90 -2.55 3.39
C LYS A 182 21.11 -3.14 2.68
N GLU A 183 20.94 -4.29 2.03
CA GLU A 183 21.98 -4.95 1.24
C GLU A 183 22.31 -4.21 -0.07
N HIS A 184 21.39 -3.36 -0.54
CA HIS A 184 21.46 -2.71 -1.86
C HIS A 184 21.26 -1.19 -1.82
N LEU A 185 21.64 -0.53 -0.72
CA LEU A 185 21.39 0.92 -0.51
C LEU A 185 21.92 1.78 -1.65
N ASP A 186 23.08 1.41 -2.19
CA ASP A 186 23.82 2.12 -3.23
C ASP A 186 23.65 1.49 -4.62
N THR A 187 22.71 0.54 -4.76
CA THR A 187 22.30 -0.01 -6.06
C THR A 187 21.12 0.78 -6.61
N PRO A 188 21.03 1.04 -7.93
CA PRO A 188 19.88 1.72 -8.51
C PRO A 188 18.56 1.02 -8.19
N ILE A 189 17.56 1.80 -7.76
CA ILE A 189 16.28 1.28 -7.25
C ILE A 189 15.65 0.32 -8.26
N HIS A 190 15.63 0.70 -9.54
CA HIS A 190 15.01 -0.10 -10.59
C HIS A 190 15.63 -1.50 -10.68
N LYS A 191 16.95 -1.65 -10.51
CA LYS A 191 17.62 -2.96 -10.51
C LYS A 191 17.22 -3.78 -9.30
N VAL A 192 17.18 -3.14 -8.12
CA VAL A 192 16.80 -3.84 -6.89
C VAL A 192 15.35 -4.30 -6.97
N ILE A 193 14.41 -3.49 -7.41
CA ILE A 193 13.00 -3.93 -7.52
C ILE A 193 12.76 -4.90 -8.69
N GLY A 194 13.71 -5.04 -9.63
CA GLY A 194 13.59 -5.94 -10.78
C GLY A 194 12.87 -5.31 -11.98
N PHE A 195 13.00 -4.00 -12.16
CA PHE A 195 12.51 -3.26 -13.33
C PHE A 195 13.64 -3.10 -14.36
N ASP A 196 13.38 -3.55 -15.58
CA ASP A 196 14.25 -3.28 -16.73
C ASP A 196 14.31 -1.78 -17.03
N LEU A 197 15.43 -1.30 -17.55
CA LEU A 197 15.62 0.13 -17.85
C LEU A 197 14.56 0.67 -18.82
N GLU A 198 14.21 -0.12 -19.84
CA GLU A 198 13.19 0.21 -20.82
C GLU A 198 11.82 0.44 -20.17
N LEU A 199 11.50 -0.31 -19.11
CA LEU A 199 10.23 -0.14 -18.39
C LEU A 199 10.19 1.19 -17.63
N LEU A 200 11.31 1.61 -17.06
CA LEU A 200 11.40 2.88 -16.35
C LEU A 200 11.15 4.06 -17.32
N GLN A 201 11.64 3.95 -18.56
CA GLN A 201 11.41 4.96 -19.61
C GLN A 201 9.97 5.01 -20.10
N LEU A 202 9.22 3.92 -19.98
CA LEU A 202 7.79 3.86 -20.30
C LEU A 202 6.89 4.40 -19.18
N LEU A 203 7.44 4.62 -17.98
CA LEU A 203 6.65 5.17 -16.88
C LEU A 203 6.29 6.64 -17.15
N PRO A 204 5.05 7.04 -16.81
CA PRO A 204 4.65 8.44 -16.81
C PRO A 204 5.60 9.31 -15.99
N HIS A 205 5.90 10.50 -16.50
CA HIS A 205 6.85 11.42 -15.87
C HIS A 205 6.52 11.71 -14.39
N ALA A 206 5.24 11.91 -14.05
CA ALA A 206 4.81 12.14 -12.67
C ALA A 206 5.11 10.95 -11.72
N ILE A 207 5.10 9.72 -12.24
CA ILE A 207 5.44 8.52 -11.47
C ILE A 207 6.96 8.45 -11.26
N VAL A 208 7.74 8.74 -12.29
CA VAL A 208 9.21 8.76 -12.23
C VAL A 208 9.72 9.89 -11.31
N GLN A 209 9.08 11.06 -11.32
CA GLN A 209 9.44 12.17 -10.44
C GLN A 209 9.35 11.81 -8.95
N PHE A 210 8.56 10.81 -8.57
CA PHE A 210 8.45 10.38 -7.17
C PHE A 210 9.80 9.88 -6.62
N ILE A 211 10.52 9.06 -7.40
CA ILE A 211 11.81 8.48 -6.98
C ILE A 211 12.95 9.51 -6.97
N GLY A 212 12.73 10.71 -7.51
CA GLY A 212 13.58 11.87 -7.26
C GLY A 212 13.79 12.77 -8.48
N LYS A 213 14.20 14.00 -8.18
CA LYS A 213 14.83 14.95 -9.10
C LYS A 213 16.23 15.22 -8.55
N ASP A 214 17.19 14.35 -8.81
CA ASP A 214 18.59 14.72 -8.66
C ASP A 214 19.00 15.39 -9.96
N GLU A 215 19.36 16.68 -9.92
CA GLU A 215 19.79 17.44 -11.12
C GLU A 215 20.98 16.77 -11.85
N LYS A 216 21.70 15.88 -11.16
CA LYS A 216 22.91 15.23 -11.66
C LYS A 216 22.72 13.75 -12.01
N LYS A 217 21.58 13.13 -11.69
CA LYS A 217 21.34 11.71 -11.93
C LYS A 217 20.03 11.51 -12.67
N GLU A 218 20.11 10.70 -13.71
CA GLU A 218 18.92 10.19 -14.38
C GLU A 218 18.17 9.21 -13.45
N PRO A 219 16.85 9.04 -13.62
CA PRO A 219 16.03 8.20 -12.74
C PRO A 219 16.52 6.74 -12.61
N ASP A 220 17.19 6.21 -13.62
CA ASP A 220 17.78 4.87 -13.63
C ASP A 220 19.09 4.75 -12.85
N GLN A 221 19.64 5.87 -12.39
CA GLN A 221 20.86 5.93 -11.59
C GLN A 221 20.57 6.19 -10.11
N VAL A 222 19.32 6.53 -9.78
CA VAL A 222 18.91 6.83 -8.41
C VAL A 222 18.93 5.57 -7.55
N THR A 223 19.72 5.60 -6.48
CA THR A 223 19.82 4.54 -5.47
C THR A 223 18.84 4.78 -4.32
N PHE A 224 18.66 3.80 -3.42
CA PHE A 224 17.85 4.04 -2.21
C PHE A 224 18.45 5.10 -1.32
N ARG A 225 19.78 5.15 -1.20
CA ARG A 225 20.46 6.20 -0.46
C ARG A 225 20.16 7.57 -1.05
N ASP A 226 20.33 7.74 -2.37
CA ASP A 226 19.99 9.00 -3.04
C ASP A 226 18.52 9.39 -2.83
N PHE A 227 17.60 8.45 -3.00
CA PHE A 227 16.18 8.73 -2.82
C PHE A 227 15.88 9.20 -1.39
N VAL A 228 16.37 8.51 -0.37
CA VAL A 228 16.09 8.88 1.02
C VAL A 228 16.74 10.21 1.40
N THR A 229 17.96 10.47 0.93
CA THR A 229 18.73 11.66 1.33
C THR A 229 18.51 12.89 0.45
N LYS A 230 17.88 12.75 -0.72
CA LYS A 230 17.70 13.88 -1.67
C LYS A 230 16.26 14.11 -2.11
N SER A 231 15.37 13.13 -1.94
CA SER A 231 13.96 13.28 -2.33
C SER A 231 13.10 13.78 -1.18
N GLU A 232 12.33 14.83 -1.44
CA GLU A 232 11.31 15.34 -0.50
C GLU A 232 10.20 14.32 -0.22
N ASN A 233 10.08 13.28 -1.06
CA ASN A 233 9.12 12.19 -0.88
C ASN A 233 9.57 11.16 0.17
N ALA A 234 10.78 11.26 0.71
CA ALA A 234 11.32 10.32 1.69
C ALA A 234 11.66 10.96 3.03
N LEU A 235 12.35 12.10 3.03
CA LEU A 235 12.65 12.89 4.21
C LEU A 235 12.39 14.36 3.93
N ARG A 236 12.03 15.12 4.97
CA ARG A 236 11.94 16.57 4.87
C ARG A 236 13.33 17.17 4.65
N PRO A 237 13.48 18.27 3.88
CA PRO A 237 14.79 18.84 3.54
C PRO A 237 15.74 19.02 4.74
N LYS A 238 15.25 19.59 5.84
CA LYS A 238 16.05 19.78 7.08
C LYS A 238 16.58 18.49 7.70
N ASP A 239 15.86 17.38 7.54
CA ASP A 239 16.28 16.08 8.07
C ASP A 239 17.23 15.37 7.10
N ALA A 240 17.01 15.57 5.80
CA ALA A 240 17.87 15.06 4.73
C ALA A 240 19.26 15.72 4.74
N ASP A 241 19.32 17.04 4.89
CA ASP A 241 20.58 17.82 4.95
C ASP A 241 21.47 17.42 6.14
N ALA A 242 20.85 16.90 7.21
CA ALA A 242 21.55 16.48 8.42
C ALA A 242 22.25 15.10 8.29
N LEU A 243 22.05 14.39 7.18
CA LEU A 243 22.54 13.01 7.00
C LEU A 243 24.02 12.88 6.61
N ASN A 244 24.75 13.99 6.53
CA ASN A 244 26.10 14.02 5.95
C ASN A 244 27.14 13.17 6.71
N ASP A 245 26.91 12.82 7.99
CA ASP A 245 27.94 12.17 8.85
C ASP A 245 27.45 10.92 9.63
N GLY A 246 26.85 9.94 8.93
CA GLY A 246 26.77 8.56 9.46
C GLY A 246 25.45 8.15 10.09
N ILE A 247 24.33 8.40 9.41
CA ILE A 247 23.09 7.72 9.77
C ILE A 247 23.25 6.21 9.63
N ASN A 248 22.59 5.49 10.53
CA ASN A 248 22.49 4.05 10.47
C ASN A 248 21.79 3.64 9.16
N ASP A 249 22.49 2.89 8.30
CA ASP A 249 21.97 2.31 7.06
C ASP A 249 20.63 1.58 7.23
N HIS A 250 20.37 1.03 8.42
CA HIS A 250 19.08 0.43 8.77
C HIS A 250 17.91 1.43 8.72
N ILE A 251 18.13 2.69 9.16
CA ILE A 251 17.10 3.74 9.12
C ILE A 251 16.80 4.10 7.67
N LEU A 252 17.83 4.30 6.84
CA LEU A 252 17.67 4.58 5.41
C LEU A 252 16.92 3.43 4.73
N ALA A 253 17.30 2.19 5.03
CA ALA A 253 16.66 1.02 4.46
C ALA A 253 15.18 0.92 4.83
N ARG A 254 14.82 1.22 6.08
CA ARG A 254 13.44 1.22 6.55
C ARG A 254 12.59 2.29 5.87
N ILE A 255 13.10 3.51 5.77
CA ILE A 255 12.40 4.61 5.09
C ILE A 255 12.26 4.29 3.60
N GLY A 256 13.36 3.93 2.94
CA GLY A 256 13.38 3.56 1.53
C GLY A 256 12.41 2.43 1.19
N ALA A 257 12.41 1.35 1.98
CA ALA A 257 11.50 0.23 1.83
C ALA A 257 10.02 0.65 1.92
N ALA A 258 9.66 1.45 2.94
CA ALA A 258 8.28 1.91 3.12
C ALA A 258 7.82 2.78 1.95
N ARG A 259 8.63 3.78 1.60
CA ARG A 259 8.28 4.80 0.60
C ARG A 259 8.27 4.25 -0.82
N ILE A 260 9.23 3.39 -1.19
CA ILE A 260 9.25 2.72 -2.50
C ILE A 260 8.14 1.66 -2.59
N SER A 261 7.83 0.93 -1.53
CA SER A 261 6.67 0.03 -1.54
C SER A 261 5.36 0.79 -1.76
N LYS A 262 5.20 1.96 -1.12
CA LYS A 262 4.04 2.83 -1.34
C LYS A 262 3.98 3.35 -2.79
N TRP A 263 5.10 3.74 -3.37
CA TRP A 263 5.19 4.14 -4.79
C TRP A 263 4.70 3.03 -5.73
N LEU A 264 5.16 1.79 -5.53
CA LEU A 264 4.70 0.64 -6.32
C LEU A 264 3.17 0.45 -6.22
N GLU A 265 2.64 0.47 -5.00
CA GLU A 265 1.21 0.22 -4.71
C GLU A 265 0.27 1.34 -5.16
N ARG A 266 0.73 2.59 -5.09
CA ARG A 266 -0.12 3.78 -5.24
C ARG A 266 0.06 4.50 -6.56
N LEU A 267 1.20 4.30 -7.23
CA LEU A 267 1.51 4.99 -8.46
C LEU A 267 1.72 4.03 -9.62
N ILE A 268 2.34 2.86 -9.42
CA ILE A 268 2.59 1.93 -10.54
C ILE A 268 1.42 0.97 -10.79
N ILE A 269 1.01 0.22 -9.77
CA ILE A 269 -0.03 -0.81 -9.93
C ILE A 269 -1.36 -0.23 -10.43
N PRO A 270 -1.86 0.92 -9.93
CA PRO A 270 -3.15 1.47 -10.39
C PRO A 270 -3.23 1.75 -11.90
N GLU A 271 -2.09 2.08 -12.53
CA GLU A 271 -2.01 2.31 -13.98
C GLU A 271 -2.29 1.04 -14.78
N GLN A 272 -1.98 -0.15 -14.24
CA GLN A 272 -2.20 -1.44 -14.92
C GLN A 272 -1.52 -1.54 -16.31
N ASN A 273 -0.54 -0.68 -16.60
CA ASN A 273 0.13 -0.56 -17.91
C ASN A 273 1.57 -1.09 -17.88
N ILE A 274 2.23 -1.08 -16.72
CA ILE A 274 3.55 -1.70 -16.54
C ILE A 274 3.40 -3.01 -15.78
N LEU A 275 2.79 -2.94 -14.60
CA LEU A 275 2.40 -4.10 -13.81
C LEU A 275 0.88 -4.27 -13.89
N VAL A 276 0.43 -5.48 -14.17
CA VAL A 276 -1.00 -5.84 -14.17
C VAL A 276 -1.27 -6.91 -13.13
N ASP A 277 -2.30 -6.73 -12.32
CA ASP A 277 -2.71 -7.72 -11.33
C ASP A 277 -3.66 -8.78 -11.90
N ALA A 278 -3.95 -9.83 -11.13
CA ALA A 278 -4.69 -10.98 -11.64
C ALA A 278 -6.13 -10.66 -12.10
N PRO A 279 -6.99 -9.96 -11.34
CA PRO A 279 -8.33 -9.61 -11.80
C PRO A 279 -8.32 -8.76 -13.08
N HIS A 280 -7.42 -7.79 -13.17
CA HIS A 280 -7.32 -6.97 -14.37
C HIS A 280 -6.72 -7.74 -15.55
N LEU A 281 -5.80 -8.66 -15.30
CA LEU A 281 -5.23 -9.53 -16.32
C LEU A 281 -6.31 -10.42 -16.94
N ILE A 282 -7.11 -11.12 -16.13
CA ILE A 282 -8.16 -12.01 -16.66
C ILE A 282 -9.35 -11.26 -17.28
N SER A 283 -9.56 -10.00 -16.90
CA SER A 283 -10.53 -9.12 -17.57
C SER A 283 -10.15 -8.86 -19.03
N ARG A 284 -8.85 -8.93 -19.35
CA ARG A 284 -8.31 -8.77 -20.69
C ARG A 284 -8.07 -10.11 -21.39
N TYR A 285 -7.56 -11.09 -20.66
CA TYR A 285 -7.20 -12.43 -21.15
C TYR A 285 -7.95 -13.55 -20.42
N PRO A 286 -9.28 -13.70 -20.62
CA PRO A 286 -10.05 -14.74 -19.93
C PRO A 286 -9.59 -16.18 -20.18
N SER A 287 -8.89 -16.45 -21.29
CA SER A 287 -8.35 -17.77 -21.61
C SER A 287 -7.27 -18.25 -20.63
N LEU A 288 -6.70 -17.33 -19.83
CA LEU A 288 -5.73 -17.65 -18.79
C LEU A 288 -6.37 -18.33 -17.57
N MET A 289 -7.69 -18.25 -17.38
CA MET A 289 -8.35 -18.94 -16.27
C MET A 289 -8.41 -20.45 -16.48
N ARG A 290 -8.34 -21.19 -15.37
CA ARG A 290 -8.69 -22.61 -15.26
C ARG A 290 -10.10 -22.74 -14.70
N GLY A 291 -10.87 -23.71 -15.20
CA GLY A 291 -12.24 -23.97 -14.76
C GLY A 291 -13.31 -23.40 -15.69
N ASP A 292 -14.56 -23.43 -15.24
CA ASP A 292 -15.70 -22.95 -16.01
C ASP A 292 -15.79 -21.42 -15.95
N ARG A 293 -15.52 -20.76 -17.09
CA ARG A 293 -15.60 -19.31 -17.25
C ARG A 293 -17.03 -18.77 -17.21
N LYS A 294 -18.04 -19.65 -17.22
CA LYS A 294 -19.46 -19.33 -16.99
C LYS A 294 -19.86 -19.37 -15.51
N GLN A 295 -18.94 -19.65 -14.58
CA GLN A 295 -19.14 -19.48 -13.14
C GLN A 295 -18.38 -18.27 -12.61
N ILE A 296 -19.07 -17.37 -11.89
CA ILE A 296 -18.47 -16.13 -11.38
C ILE A 296 -17.44 -16.41 -10.28
N GLU A 297 -17.57 -17.55 -9.60
CA GLU A 297 -16.62 -18.06 -8.60
C GLU A 297 -15.24 -18.32 -9.21
N THR A 298 -15.19 -18.76 -10.48
CA THR A 298 -13.94 -18.96 -11.22
C THR A 298 -13.18 -17.64 -11.36
N TRP A 299 -13.90 -16.55 -11.65
CA TRP A 299 -13.33 -15.20 -11.78
C TRP A 299 -12.93 -14.64 -10.42
N ASN A 300 -13.79 -14.81 -9.42
CA ASN A 300 -13.55 -14.29 -8.07
C ASN A 300 -12.34 -14.91 -7.38
N ARG A 301 -11.94 -16.14 -7.76
CA ARG A 301 -10.72 -16.76 -7.26
C ARG A 301 -9.46 -15.95 -7.59
N THR A 302 -9.45 -15.19 -8.68
CA THR A 302 -8.30 -14.36 -9.07
C THR A 302 -8.16 -13.10 -8.24
N ALA A 303 -9.17 -12.76 -7.44
CA ALA A 303 -9.18 -11.58 -6.56
C ALA A 303 -8.81 -11.91 -5.10
N ASN A 304 -8.26 -13.10 -4.85
CA ASN A 304 -7.70 -13.46 -3.55
C ASN A 304 -6.28 -12.91 -3.39
N LEU A 305 -5.90 -12.54 -2.16
CA LEU A 305 -4.55 -12.10 -1.81
C LEU A 305 -3.77 -13.30 -1.28
N VAL A 306 -3.58 -14.28 -2.16
CA VAL A 306 -2.87 -15.54 -1.90
C VAL A 306 -1.77 -15.75 -2.92
N ASP A 307 -0.95 -16.78 -2.71
CA ASP A 307 0.04 -17.22 -3.69
C ASP A 307 -0.59 -17.39 -5.10
N TYR A 308 0.12 -16.90 -6.11
CA TYR A 308 -0.39 -16.83 -7.49
C TYR A 308 -0.78 -18.21 -8.06
N SER A 309 -0.15 -19.29 -7.59
CA SER A 309 -0.47 -20.66 -8.00
C SER A 309 -1.89 -21.08 -7.59
N LYS A 310 -2.46 -20.44 -6.57
CA LYS A 310 -3.80 -20.71 -6.04
C LYS A 310 -4.91 -19.88 -6.68
N LEU A 311 -4.58 -18.92 -7.54
CA LEU A 311 -5.56 -18.03 -8.18
C LEU A 311 -6.38 -18.71 -9.29
N GLY A 312 -6.11 -19.97 -9.61
CA GLY A 312 -6.81 -20.68 -10.69
C GLY A 312 -6.40 -20.20 -12.08
N LEU A 313 -5.17 -19.71 -12.24
CA LEU A 313 -4.61 -19.28 -13.52
C LEU A 313 -3.79 -20.40 -14.17
N LYS A 314 -3.63 -20.34 -15.49
CA LYS A 314 -2.66 -21.13 -16.27
C LYS A 314 -1.26 -20.56 -16.06
N THR A 315 -0.75 -20.73 -14.83
CA THR A 315 0.52 -20.12 -14.38
C THR A 315 1.71 -20.45 -15.27
N ASN A 316 1.77 -21.65 -15.84
CA ASN A 316 2.81 -22.06 -16.77
C ASN A 316 2.96 -21.15 -18.01
N LEU A 317 1.91 -20.42 -18.41
CA LEU A 317 1.96 -19.49 -19.54
C LEU A 317 2.47 -18.09 -19.17
N ILE A 318 2.32 -17.71 -17.90
CA ILE A 318 2.53 -16.33 -17.43
C ILE A 318 3.65 -16.20 -16.40
N GLU A 319 4.13 -17.31 -15.83
CA GLU A 319 5.20 -17.32 -14.84
C GLU A 319 6.48 -16.60 -15.29
N PRO A 320 6.95 -16.76 -16.55
CA PRO A 320 8.15 -16.06 -17.02
C PRO A 320 8.03 -14.53 -17.02
N TYR A 321 6.81 -14.00 -16.92
CA TYR A 321 6.52 -12.56 -16.93
C TYR A 321 6.09 -12.05 -15.55
N ARG A 322 6.12 -12.89 -14.52
CA ARG A 322 5.72 -12.52 -13.15
C ARG A 322 6.73 -11.53 -12.58
N PHE A 323 6.22 -10.59 -11.79
CA PHE A 323 7.09 -9.79 -10.93
C PHE A 323 7.66 -10.67 -9.81
N GLU A 324 8.95 -10.99 -9.89
CA GLU A 324 9.57 -12.03 -9.04
C GLU A 324 9.57 -11.65 -7.56
N LYS A 325 9.86 -10.38 -7.26
CA LYS A 325 9.96 -9.83 -5.91
C LYS A 325 8.60 -9.51 -5.30
N ASP A 326 7.74 -10.53 -5.22
CA ASP A 326 6.37 -10.44 -4.73
C ASP A 326 6.21 -9.74 -3.37
N TYR A 327 7.19 -9.87 -2.48
CA TYR A 327 7.19 -9.23 -1.17
C TYR A 327 7.21 -7.69 -1.26
N TRP A 328 7.58 -7.07 -2.37
CA TRP A 328 7.52 -5.61 -2.53
C TRP A 328 6.09 -5.07 -2.68
N ILE A 329 5.15 -5.93 -3.06
CA ILE A 329 3.76 -5.62 -3.38
C ILE A 329 2.80 -6.54 -2.62
N SER A 330 1.52 -6.20 -2.65
CA SER A 330 0.47 -6.82 -1.82
C SER A 330 -0.32 -7.90 -2.54
N ARG A 331 -0.08 -8.06 -3.84
CA ARG A 331 -0.84 -8.94 -4.73
C ARG A 331 0.07 -9.44 -5.86
N PRO A 332 -0.20 -10.64 -6.42
CA PRO A 332 0.49 -11.08 -7.62
C PRO A 332 0.26 -10.15 -8.81
N VAL A 333 1.35 -9.78 -9.47
CA VAL A 333 1.34 -8.97 -10.69
C VAL A 333 2.33 -9.51 -11.72
N TRP A 334 2.12 -9.09 -12.98
CA TRP A 334 2.92 -9.48 -14.12
C TRP A 334 3.29 -8.25 -14.96
N PHE A 335 4.40 -8.32 -15.68
CA PHE A 335 4.83 -7.29 -16.61
C PHE A 335 3.93 -7.27 -17.85
N TRP A 336 3.10 -6.24 -17.96
CA TRP A 336 2.09 -6.11 -19.02
C TRP A 336 2.71 -6.04 -20.41
N ASN A 337 3.81 -5.29 -20.57
CA ASN A 337 4.54 -5.15 -21.83
C ASN A 337 5.07 -6.49 -22.36
N LYS A 338 5.48 -7.41 -21.47
CA LYS A 338 5.94 -8.75 -21.87
C LYS A 338 4.76 -9.66 -22.17
N LEU A 339 3.68 -9.56 -21.37
CA LEU A 339 2.47 -10.37 -21.57
C LEU A 339 1.76 -10.09 -22.89
N ARG A 340 1.65 -8.82 -23.30
CA ARG A 340 0.96 -8.42 -24.54
C ARG A 340 1.62 -8.93 -25.83
N GLU A 341 2.82 -9.50 -25.73
CA GLU A 341 3.57 -10.11 -26.84
C GLU A 341 3.55 -11.65 -26.77
N CYS A 342 2.89 -12.24 -25.77
CA CYS A 342 2.87 -13.68 -25.56
C CYS A 342 1.83 -14.38 -26.48
N GLU A 343 2.27 -14.86 -27.65
CA GLU A 343 1.40 -15.57 -28.61
C GLU A 343 0.77 -16.87 -28.09
N ALA A 344 1.25 -17.40 -26.95
CA ALA A 344 0.62 -18.53 -26.28
C ALA A 344 -0.74 -18.17 -25.64
N ILE A 345 -1.03 -16.88 -25.47
CA ILE A 345 -2.32 -16.38 -24.97
C ILE A 345 -3.30 -16.26 -26.13
N LYS A 346 -4.48 -16.89 -25.99
CA LYS A 346 -5.47 -16.99 -27.07
C LYS A 346 -5.89 -15.60 -27.59
N GLU A 347 -6.16 -14.68 -26.68
CA GLU A 347 -6.61 -13.31 -27.01
C GLU A 347 -5.57 -12.50 -27.80
N ILE A 348 -4.29 -12.85 -27.70
CA ILE A 348 -3.21 -12.21 -28.46
C ILE A 348 -3.11 -12.85 -29.85
N LYS A 349 -3.15 -14.17 -29.89
CA LYS A 349 -3.10 -14.94 -31.14
C LYS A 349 -4.33 -14.71 -32.04
N GLU A 350 -5.51 -14.59 -31.42
CA GLU A 350 -6.82 -14.51 -32.10
C GLU A 350 -7.69 -13.40 -31.48
N PRO A 351 -7.36 -12.11 -31.69
CA PRO A 351 -7.98 -10.98 -30.99
C PRO A 351 -9.47 -10.78 -31.33
N TRP A 352 -9.94 -11.31 -32.45
CA TRP A 352 -11.32 -11.12 -32.92
C TRP A 352 -12.32 -12.17 -32.39
N GLY A 353 -11.82 -13.24 -31.74
CA GLY A 353 -12.64 -14.41 -31.35
C GLY A 353 -12.97 -14.49 -29.87
N THR A 354 -12.87 -13.39 -29.14
CA THR A 354 -12.90 -13.39 -27.66
C THR A 354 -14.28 -13.03 -27.14
N ASP A 355 -14.93 -14.00 -26.49
CA ASP A 355 -16.18 -13.75 -25.76
C ASP A 355 -15.94 -12.69 -24.68
N THR A 356 -16.71 -11.60 -24.73
CA THR A 356 -16.69 -10.59 -23.68
C THR A 356 -17.52 -11.07 -22.49
N PRO A 357 -16.92 -11.25 -21.30
CA PRO A 357 -17.68 -11.64 -20.12
C PRO A 357 -18.68 -10.54 -19.74
N ASN A 358 -19.85 -10.95 -19.23
CA ASN A 358 -20.82 -10.02 -18.63
C ASN A 358 -20.41 -9.55 -17.21
N TRP A 359 -19.22 -9.93 -16.75
CA TRP A 359 -18.70 -9.61 -15.44
C TRP A 359 -17.61 -8.55 -15.51
N VAL A 360 -17.61 -7.67 -14.51
CA VAL A 360 -16.62 -6.62 -14.34
C VAL A 360 -16.04 -6.70 -12.94
N PHE A 361 -14.75 -6.41 -12.81
CA PHE A 361 -14.09 -6.36 -11.52
C PHE A 361 -14.45 -5.06 -10.78
N CYS A 362 -15.00 -5.18 -9.58
CA CYS A 362 -15.34 -4.05 -8.73
C CYS A 362 -14.21 -3.77 -7.72
N GLU A 363 -13.58 -2.62 -7.88
CA GLU A 363 -12.43 -2.17 -7.08
C GLU A 363 -12.78 -1.99 -5.60
N ASP A 364 -14.00 -1.59 -5.28
CA ASP A 364 -14.49 -1.37 -3.90
C ASP A 364 -14.94 -2.66 -3.20
N ALA A 365 -15.04 -3.77 -3.92
CA ALA A 365 -15.43 -5.08 -3.39
C ALA A 365 -14.31 -6.12 -3.49
N SER A 366 -13.27 -5.84 -4.29
CA SER A 366 -12.24 -6.80 -4.68
C SER A 366 -12.86 -8.08 -5.25
N ARG A 367 -13.84 -7.94 -6.15
CA ARG A 367 -14.64 -9.07 -6.65
C ARG A 367 -15.31 -8.74 -7.99
N PHE A 368 -15.53 -9.75 -8.82
CA PHE A 368 -16.34 -9.65 -10.04
C PHE A 368 -17.84 -9.69 -9.74
N TYR A 369 -18.58 -8.86 -10.47
CA TYR A 369 -20.04 -8.78 -10.45
C TYR A 369 -20.59 -8.66 -11.88
N GLU A 370 -21.85 -9.01 -12.09
CA GLU A 370 -22.55 -8.68 -13.34
C GLU A 370 -22.60 -7.17 -13.55
N ARG A 371 -22.18 -6.75 -14.75
CA ARG A 371 -22.02 -5.33 -15.13
C ARG A 371 -23.24 -4.48 -14.80
N LYS A 372 -24.46 -4.99 -14.99
CA LYS A 372 -25.72 -4.26 -14.70
C LYS A 372 -25.91 -3.87 -13.22
N TYR A 373 -25.16 -4.48 -12.30
CA TYR A 373 -25.21 -4.17 -10.86
C TYR A 373 -24.03 -3.34 -10.38
N CYS A 374 -23.23 -2.81 -11.31
CA CYS A 374 -22.01 -2.06 -11.06
C CYS A 374 -22.15 -0.62 -11.54
N LYS A 375 -21.32 0.27 -10.98
CA LYS A 375 -21.16 1.64 -11.47
C LYS A 375 -19.78 1.79 -12.07
N GLU A 376 -19.73 2.24 -13.32
CA GLU A 376 -18.47 2.61 -13.97
C GLU A 376 -17.97 3.95 -13.43
N PHE A 377 -16.65 4.15 -13.40
CA PHE A 377 -16.01 5.43 -13.14
C PHE A 377 -14.70 5.52 -13.93
N LEU A 378 -14.22 6.74 -14.17
CA LEU A 378 -12.90 6.98 -14.72
C LEU A 378 -11.89 7.16 -13.59
N ALA A 379 -10.90 6.28 -13.48
CA ALA A 379 -9.78 6.41 -12.55
C ALA A 379 -8.84 7.56 -12.96
N ASP A 380 -8.06 8.07 -12.02
CA ASP A 380 -7.04 9.07 -12.29
C ASP A 380 -5.76 8.39 -12.75
N THR A 381 -5.78 7.76 -13.92
CA THR A 381 -4.60 7.07 -14.46
C THR A 381 -4.31 7.62 -15.85
N VAL A 382 -3.05 7.70 -16.23
CA VAL A 382 -2.69 8.11 -17.60
C VAL A 382 -2.69 6.95 -18.59
N SER A 383 -2.77 5.73 -18.05
CA SER A 383 -2.97 4.49 -18.79
C SER A 383 -4.24 4.48 -19.65
N PRO A 384 -4.26 3.73 -20.78
CA PRO A 384 -5.49 3.49 -21.56
C PRO A 384 -6.56 2.72 -20.75
N PHE A 385 -6.19 2.14 -19.61
CA PHE A 385 -7.09 1.41 -18.73
C PHE A 385 -7.65 2.36 -17.66
N THR A 386 -8.39 3.41 -18.02
CA THR A 386 -8.97 4.34 -17.03
C THR A 386 -10.35 3.91 -16.53
N ARG A 387 -11.14 3.20 -17.34
CA ARG A 387 -12.49 2.74 -16.95
C ARG A 387 -12.39 1.62 -15.91
N ARG A 388 -13.05 1.82 -14.78
CA ARG A 388 -13.10 0.90 -13.64
C ARG A 388 -14.52 0.81 -13.11
N PHE A 389 -14.77 -0.17 -12.25
CA PHE A 389 -16.10 -0.43 -11.72
C PHE A 389 -16.09 -0.46 -10.20
N THR A 390 -17.21 -0.06 -9.62
CA THR A 390 -17.54 -0.26 -8.21
C THR A 390 -18.86 -1.01 -8.09
N LYS A 391 -19.06 -1.73 -6.98
CA LYS A 391 -20.34 -2.34 -6.61
C LYS A 391 -21.29 -1.29 -6.06
N GLY A 392 -20.78 -0.24 -5.41
CA GLY A 392 -21.57 0.86 -4.87
C GLY A 392 -22.27 0.48 -3.57
N PHE A 393 -21.52 0.26 -2.50
CA PHE A 393 -22.03 -0.03 -1.16
C PHE A 393 -22.63 1.23 -0.52
N GLU A 394 -23.73 1.03 0.21
CA GLU A 394 -24.30 2.08 1.06
C GLU A 394 -23.30 2.47 2.16
N LYS A 395 -23.33 3.75 2.56
CA LYS A 395 -22.47 4.31 3.63
C LYS A 395 -20.97 4.34 3.33
N VAL A 396 -20.55 3.99 2.12
CA VAL A 396 -19.19 4.27 1.63
C VAL A 396 -19.17 5.66 0.99
N ASP A 397 -18.19 6.47 1.36
CA ASP A 397 -18.01 7.80 0.79
C ASP A 397 -17.06 7.74 -0.40
N TYR A 398 -17.64 7.61 -1.59
CA TYR A 398 -16.90 7.56 -2.85
C TYR A 398 -16.42 8.97 -3.24
N ARG A 399 -15.10 9.17 -3.32
CA ARG A 399 -14.49 10.47 -3.60
C ARG A 399 -13.41 10.39 -4.69
N PRO A 400 -13.27 11.40 -5.55
CA PRO A 400 -14.19 12.53 -5.71
C PRO A 400 -15.45 12.12 -6.49
N LYS A 401 -16.63 12.59 -6.03
CA LYS A 401 -17.95 12.16 -6.55
C LYS A 401 -18.16 12.41 -8.05
N PHE A 402 -17.52 13.44 -8.62
CA PHE A 402 -17.68 13.78 -10.03
C PHE A 402 -17.20 12.67 -10.98
N ARG A 403 -16.35 11.74 -10.52
CA ARG A 403 -15.86 10.61 -11.34
C ARG A 403 -16.93 9.59 -11.72
N PHE A 404 -18.11 9.62 -11.08
CA PHE A 404 -19.27 8.82 -11.51
C PHE A 404 -20.10 9.50 -12.62
N ALA A 405 -19.85 10.78 -12.92
CA ALA A 405 -20.61 11.56 -13.89
C ALA A 405 -19.92 11.69 -15.26
N LEU A 406 -18.68 11.19 -15.37
CA LEU A 406 -17.85 11.16 -16.58
C LEU A 406 -17.93 9.77 -17.21
#